data_AF-A0A329ZC67-F1
#
_entry.id   AF-A0A329ZC67-F1
#
_cell.length_a   1.000
_cell.length_b   1.000
_cell.length_c   1.000
_cell.angle_alpha   90.00
_cell.angle_beta   90.00
_cell.angle_gamma   90.00
#
_symmetry.space_group_name_H-M   'P 1'
#
loop_
_entity.id
_entity.type
_entity.pdbx_description
1 polymer ?
#
loop_
_entity_poly.entity_id
_entity_poly.type
_entity_poly.pdbx_seq_one_letter_code
_entity_poly.pdbx_strand_id
1 'polypeptide(L)'
;MQKIFLFFISHLMLTASLVYALPPKETLKTPKGITKTLYHNSSFSQKREIRNIQYQFHQDLRKQTEKYRNTNDKLHLEKDLLLLDLEEARIQKDQAKIQNLYHSIAKKEAQIQQNKHEEHNVRYNLETKMNTTINKILGIQ
;
A
#
# COMPACT_ATOMS: atom_id res chain seq x y z
N MET A 1 21.82 42.83 -69.04
CA MET A 1 21.99 41.36 -68.95
C MET A 1 21.51 40.90 -67.58
N GLN A 2 20.55 39.99 -67.58
CA GLN A 2 19.90 39.37 -66.42
C GLN A 2 20.87 38.50 -65.63
N LYS A 3 20.68 38.41 -64.31
CA LYS A 3 20.41 37.14 -63.60
C LYS A 3 20.04 37.43 -62.14
N ILE A 4 18.74 37.41 -61.89
CA ILE A 4 18.09 37.31 -60.58
C ILE A 4 18.20 35.85 -60.15
N PHE A 5 18.85 35.57 -59.02
CA PHE A 5 18.78 34.25 -58.39
C PHE A 5 17.61 34.25 -57.40
N LEU A 6 16.49 33.70 -57.86
CA LEU A 6 15.36 33.26 -57.04
C LEU A 6 15.83 32.09 -56.18
N PHE A 7 16.04 32.31 -54.88
CA PHE A 7 16.05 31.21 -53.92
C PHE A 7 14.64 31.01 -53.39
N PHE A 8 14.12 29.84 -53.72
CA PHE A 8 12.80 29.35 -53.39
C PHE A 8 12.54 29.40 -51.89
N ILE A 9 11.41 30.02 -51.56
CA ILE A 9 10.71 29.94 -50.30
C ILE A 9 10.43 28.46 -49.99
N SER A 10 11.12 27.91 -49.00
CA SER A 10 10.68 26.68 -48.33
C SER A 10 10.12 27.08 -46.97
N HIS A 11 8.82 27.40 -46.95
CA HIS A 11 8.02 27.32 -45.73
C HIS A 11 7.97 25.84 -45.33
N LEU A 12 8.97 25.39 -44.59
CA LEU A 12 8.86 24.17 -43.83
C LEU A 12 7.82 24.46 -42.74
N MET A 13 6.57 24.12 -43.06
CA MET A 13 5.47 24.08 -42.12
C MET A 13 5.90 23.18 -40.97
N LEU A 14 6.37 23.81 -39.88
CA LEU A 14 6.49 23.18 -38.59
C LEU A 14 5.06 22.89 -38.13
N THR A 15 4.51 21.78 -38.62
CA THR A 15 3.31 21.19 -38.04
C THR A 15 3.72 20.79 -36.64
N ALA A 16 3.51 21.72 -35.70
CA ALA A 16 3.47 21.43 -34.29
C ALA A 16 2.43 20.33 -34.13
N SER A 17 2.91 19.09 -34.11
CA SER A 17 2.17 17.94 -33.66
C SER A 17 1.93 18.19 -32.19
N LEU A 18 0.86 18.93 -31.89
CA LEU A 18 0.11 18.77 -30.66
C LEU A 18 -0.32 17.31 -30.67
N VAL A 19 0.57 16.43 -30.22
CA VAL A 19 0.19 15.14 -29.69
C VAL A 19 -0.72 15.50 -28.53
N TYR A 20 -2.03 15.58 -28.81
CA TYR A 20 -3.06 15.60 -27.79
C TYR A 20 -2.89 14.29 -27.06
N ALA A 21 -2.04 14.28 -26.03
CA ALA A 21 -1.98 13.23 -25.06
C ALA A 21 -3.42 13.07 -24.58
N LEU A 22 -4.03 11.92 -24.87
CA LEU A 22 -5.36 11.59 -24.39
C LEU A 22 -5.38 11.89 -22.89
N PRO A 23 -6.40 12.61 -22.39
CA PRO A 23 -6.46 12.93 -20.98
C PRO A 23 -6.32 11.64 -20.17
N PRO A 24 -5.56 11.66 -19.07
CA PRO A 24 -5.30 10.46 -18.30
C PRO A 24 -6.63 9.80 -17.92
N LYS A 25 -6.75 8.50 -18.23
CA LYS A 25 -7.98 7.72 -18.04
C LYS A 25 -8.38 7.59 -16.56
N GLU A 26 -7.45 7.89 -15.65
CA GLU A 26 -7.65 7.74 -14.22
C GLU A 26 -8.26 8.98 -13.59
N THR A 27 -9.42 8.78 -12.97
CA THR A 27 -10.05 9.80 -12.12
C THR A 27 -9.57 9.65 -10.68
N LEU A 28 -9.31 10.78 -10.03
CA LEU A 28 -8.90 10.79 -8.63
C LEU A 28 -10.04 10.26 -7.75
N LYS A 29 -9.81 9.11 -7.12
CA LYS A 29 -10.74 8.53 -6.15
C LYS A 29 -10.73 9.31 -4.84
N THR A 30 -11.92 9.48 -4.26
CA THR A 30 -12.11 10.00 -2.89
C THR A 30 -11.36 9.10 -1.88
N PRO A 31 -10.67 9.67 -0.89
CA PRO A 31 -10.09 8.91 0.21
C PRO A 31 -11.14 8.05 0.95
N LYS A 32 -10.74 6.86 1.40
CA LYS A 32 -11.58 6.03 2.28
C LYS A 32 -11.86 6.77 3.59
N GLY A 33 -13.07 6.63 4.14
CA GLY A 33 -13.47 7.28 5.39
C GLY A 33 -13.92 8.74 5.25
N ILE A 34 -13.91 9.29 4.03
CA ILE A 34 -14.28 10.69 3.77
C ILE A 34 -15.53 10.75 2.89
N THR A 35 -16.47 11.62 3.26
CA THR A 35 -17.68 11.86 2.48
C THR A 35 -17.33 12.37 1.09
N LYS A 36 -17.84 11.69 0.06
CA LYS A 36 -17.57 12.00 -1.34
C LYS A 36 -17.92 13.44 -1.73
N THR A 37 -19.04 13.95 -1.22
CA THR A 37 -19.50 15.33 -1.47
C THR A 37 -18.54 16.36 -0.89
N LEU A 38 -18.11 16.19 0.36
CA LEU A 38 -17.15 17.08 1.03
C LEU A 38 -15.81 17.12 0.28
N TYR A 39 -15.28 15.96 -0.10
CA TYR A 39 -14.06 15.89 -0.89
C TYR A 39 -14.25 16.53 -2.28
N HIS A 40 -15.36 16.29 -2.96
CA HIS A 40 -15.59 16.84 -4.30
C HIS A 40 -15.70 18.37 -4.27
N ASN A 41 -16.35 18.93 -3.25
CA ASN A 41 -16.55 20.37 -3.08
C ASN A 41 -15.31 21.10 -2.53
N SER A 42 -14.32 20.36 -2.03
CA SER A 42 -13.06 20.96 -1.54
C SER A 42 -12.22 21.58 -2.66
N SER A 43 -11.44 22.59 -2.28
CA SER A 43 -10.52 23.29 -3.18
C SER A 43 -9.44 22.35 -3.73
N PHE A 44 -8.87 22.67 -4.90
CA PHE A 44 -7.77 21.90 -5.46
C PHE A 44 -6.52 21.90 -4.57
N SER A 45 -6.29 22.97 -3.79
CA SER A 45 -5.20 23.01 -2.82
C SER A 45 -5.40 21.94 -1.74
N GLN A 46 -6.58 21.91 -1.11
CA GLN A 46 -6.94 20.89 -0.12
C GLN A 46 -6.83 19.48 -0.70
N LYS A 47 -7.31 19.25 -1.93
CA LYS A 47 -7.20 17.93 -2.59
C LYS A 47 -5.74 17.48 -2.77
N ARG A 48 -4.82 18.38 -3.12
CA ARG A 48 -3.38 18.07 -3.23
C ARG A 48 -2.78 17.76 -1.87
N GLU A 49 -3.10 18.54 -0.86
CA GLU A 49 -2.62 18.32 0.51
C GLU A 49 -3.09 16.96 1.06
N ILE A 50 -4.36 16.63 0.85
CA ILE A 50 -4.93 15.32 1.18
C ILE A 50 -4.15 14.19 0.51
N ARG A 51 -3.77 14.35 -0.76
CA ARG A 51 -2.96 13.34 -1.46
C ARG A 51 -1.56 13.21 -0.87
N ASN A 52 -0.92 14.31 -0.49
CA ASN A 52 0.37 14.26 0.18
C ASN A 52 0.28 13.52 1.52
N ILE A 53 -0.78 13.76 2.29
CA ILE A 53 -1.04 13.06 3.55
C ILE A 53 -1.24 11.56 3.33
N GLN A 54 -2.04 11.16 2.33
CA GLN A 54 -2.22 9.74 1.99
C GLN A 54 -0.90 9.08 1.58
N TYR A 55 -0.07 9.78 0.81
CA TYR A 55 1.24 9.28 0.42
C TYR A 55 2.13 9.05 1.65
N GLN A 56 2.24 10.03 2.55
CA GLN A 56 3.03 9.90 3.78
C GLN A 56 2.49 8.78 4.69
N PHE A 57 1.16 8.71 4.85
CA PHE A 57 0.52 7.61 5.58
C PHE A 57 0.91 6.24 5.02
N HIS A 58 0.93 6.06 3.70
CA HIS A 58 1.33 4.78 3.11
C HIS A 58 2.82 4.45 3.34
N GLN A 59 3.69 5.46 3.36
CA GLN A 59 5.11 5.26 3.70
C GLN A 59 5.26 4.83 5.16
N ASP A 60 4.61 5.53 6.08
CA ASP A 60 4.66 5.23 7.51
C ASP A 60 4.04 3.88 7.84
N LEU A 61 2.91 3.56 7.20
CA LEU A 61 2.27 2.26 7.34
C LEU A 61 3.21 1.13 6.91
N ARG A 62 3.89 1.26 5.78
CA ARG A 62 4.86 0.24 5.33
C ARG A 62 5.97 0.06 6.35
N LYS A 63 6.60 1.16 6.79
CA LYS A 63 7.69 1.12 7.79
C LYS A 63 7.24 0.49 9.11
N GLN A 64 6.06 0.85 9.60
CA GLN A 64 5.57 0.35 10.89
C GLN A 64 5.03 -1.09 10.82
N THR A 65 4.53 -1.52 9.66
CA THR A 65 4.00 -2.89 9.48
C THR A 65 5.06 -3.91 9.06
N GLU A 66 6.21 -3.47 8.57
CA GLU A 66 7.31 -4.35 8.14
C GLU A 66 7.77 -5.34 9.22
N LYS A 67 7.91 -4.87 10.47
CA LYS A 67 8.29 -5.74 11.59
C LYS A 67 7.29 -6.89 11.82
N TYR A 68 5.99 -6.63 11.62
CA TYR A 68 4.95 -7.65 11.81
C TYR A 68 4.99 -8.66 10.69
N ARG A 69 5.29 -8.25 9.46
CA ARG A 69 5.49 -9.17 8.32
C ARG A 69 6.67 -10.09 8.56
N ASN A 70 7.83 -9.52 8.90
CA ASN A 70 9.03 -10.30 9.19
C ASN A 70 8.82 -11.29 10.36
N THR A 71 8.11 -10.84 11.40
CA THR A 71 7.74 -11.70 12.53
C THR A 71 6.79 -12.81 12.10
N ASN A 72 5.80 -12.50 11.27
CA ASN A 72 4.84 -13.48 10.77
C ASN A 72 5.53 -14.55 9.91
N ASP A 73 6.41 -14.14 9.00
CA ASP A 73 7.17 -15.05 8.13
C ASP A 73 8.05 -15.99 8.95
N LYS A 74 8.72 -15.46 9.98
CA LYS A 74 9.50 -16.27 10.93
C LYS A 74 8.62 -17.27 11.69
N LEU A 75 7.48 -16.83 12.23
CA LEU A 75 6.57 -17.71 12.96
C LEU A 75 5.98 -18.82 12.07
N HIS A 76 5.71 -18.51 10.80
CA HIS A 76 5.26 -19.51 9.82
C HIS A 76 6.35 -20.54 9.55
N LEU A 77 7.59 -20.12 9.30
CA LEU A 77 8.71 -21.04 9.13
C LEU A 77 8.89 -21.94 10.35
N GLU A 78 8.89 -21.37 11.56
CA GLU A 78 9.00 -22.15 12.80
C GLU A 78 7.87 -23.15 12.97
N LYS A 79 6.64 -22.80 12.56
CA LYS A 79 5.50 -23.72 12.58
C LYS A 79 5.67 -24.85 11.57
N ASP A 80 6.13 -24.54 10.36
CA ASP A 80 6.32 -25.53 9.30
C ASP A 80 7.40 -26.55 9.69
N LEU A 81 8.47 -26.10 10.34
CA LEU A 81 9.48 -27.00 10.92
C LEU A 81 8.88 -27.92 12.00
N LEU A 82 8.04 -27.40 12.90
CA LEU A 82 7.35 -28.24 13.89
C LEU A 82 6.39 -29.25 13.28
N LEU A 83 5.79 -28.93 12.12
CA LEU A 83 4.94 -29.86 11.38
C LEU A 83 5.76 -31.00 10.78
N LEU A 84 6.97 -30.71 10.28
CA LEU A 84 7.91 -31.75 9.84
C LEU A 84 8.37 -32.63 11.00
N ASP A 85 8.71 -32.05 12.16
CA ASP A 85 9.06 -32.81 13.36
C ASP A 85 7.90 -33.71 13.82
N LEU A 86 6.66 -33.26 13.64
CA LEU A 86 5.46 -34.02 13.98
C LEU A 86 5.26 -35.19 13.02
N GLU A 87 5.52 -35.00 11.73
CA GLU A 87 5.51 -36.07 10.74
C GLU A 87 6.55 -37.14 11.08
N GLU A 88 7.77 -36.73 11.41
CA GLU A 88 8.84 -37.62 11.85
C GLU A 88 8.43 -38.42 13.11
N ALA A 89 7.91 -37.72 14.13
CA ALA A 89 7.47 -38.36 15.38
C ALA A 89 6.33 -39.37 15.17
N ARG A 90 5.43 -39.11 14.21
CA ARG A 90 4.36 -40.03 13.82
C ARG A 90 4.88 -41.30 13.17
N ILE A 91 5.89 -41.18 12.30
CA ILE A 91 6.57 -42.34 11.68
C ILE A 91 7.25 -43.18 12.77
N GLN A 92 7.90 -42.52 13.72
CA GLN A 92 8.58 -43.16 14.85
C GLN A 92 7.63 -43.70 15.93
N LYS A 93 6.33 -43.36 15.86
CA LYS A 93 5.30 -43.67 16.87
C LYS A 93 5.64 -43.16 18.28
N ASP A 94 6.38 -42.06 18.38
CA ASP A 94 6.72 -41.43 19.67
C ASP A 94 5.56 -40.56 20.15
N GLN A 95 4.67 -41.17 20.94
CA GLN A 95 3.46 -40.51 21.42
C GLN A 95 3.75 -39.33 22.36
N ALA A 96 4.85 -39.36 23.12
CA ALA A 96 5.20 -38.25 24.01
C ALA A 96 5.65 -37.04 23.19
N LYS A 97 6.52 -37.24 22.20
CA LYS A 97 6.96 -36.18 21.27
C LYS A 97 5.77 -35.62 20.48
N ILE A 98 4.86 -36.46 20.00
CA ILE A 98 3.64 -36.02 19.29
C ILE A 98 2.82 -35.03 20.13
N GLN A 99 2.53 -35.35 21.40
CA GLN A 99 1.72 -34.48 22.26
C GLN A 99 2.40 -33.13 22.53
N ASN A 100 3.71 -33.15 22.76
CA ASN A 100 4.50 -31.93 22.96
C ASN A 100 4.54 -31.04 21.71
N LEU A 101 4.63 -31.65 20.52
CA LEU A 101 4.62 -30.94 19.25
C LEU A 101 3.25 -30.30 18.97
N TYR A 102 2.14 -30.97 19.28
CA TYR A 102 0.82 -30.33 19.16
C TYR A 102 0.70 -29.07 20.02
N HIS A 103 1.16 -29.11 21.27
CA HIS A 103 1.15 -27.94 22.14
C HIS A 103 2.02 -26.80 21.58
N SER A 104 3.19 -27.14 21.06
CA SER A 104 4.13 -26.19 20.46
C SER A 104 3.56 -25.54 19.20
N ILE A 105 2.90 -26.31 18.33
CA ILE A 105 2.20 -25.81 17.13
C ILE A 105 1.06 -24.88 17.52
N ALA A 106 0.20 -25.27 18.46
CA ALA A 106 -0.90 -24.43 18.94
C ALA A 106 -0.39 -23.08 19.50
N LYS A 107 0.74 -23.10 20.21
CA LYS A 107 1.39 -21.88 20.70
C LYS A 107 1.85 -20.99 19.54
N LYS A 108 2.44 -21.55 18.48
CA LYS A 108 2.83 -20.78 17.27
C LYS A 108 1.63 -20.16 16.57
N GLU A 109 0.52 -20.90 16.47
CA GLU A 109 -0.71 -20.37 15.89
C GLU A 109 -1.28 -19.20 16.68
N ALA A 110 -1.30 -19.30 18.02
CA ALA A 110 -1.70 -18.19 18.88
C ALA A 110 -0.80 -16.95 18.67
N GLN A 111 0.53 -17.14 18.58
CA GLN A 111 1.47 -16.06 18.30
C GLN A 111 1.23 -15.40 16.93
N ILE A 112 0.93 -16.19 15.89
CA ILE A 112 0.59 -15.68 14.56
C ILE A 112 -0.68 -14.81 14.63
N GLN A 113 -1.73 -15.29 15.30
CA GLN A 113 -2.98 -14.52 15.43
C GLN A 113 -2.77 -13.23 16.23
N GLN A 114 -2.00 -13.27 17.30
CA GLN A 114 -1.65 -12.09 18.08
C GLN A 114 -0.88 -11.07 17.23
N ASN A 115 0.16 -11.49 16.50
CA ASN A 115 0.95 -10.62 15.63
C ASN A 115 0.09 -9.94 14.55
N LYS A 116 -0.86 -10.68 13.96
CA LYS A 116 -1.84 -10.12 13.01
C LYS A 116 -2.78 -9.10 13.65
N HIS A 117 -3.25 -9.38 14.85
CA HIS A 117 -4.10 -8.45 15.59
C HIS A 117 -3.36 -7.16 15.93
N GLU A 118 -2.10 -7.26 16.36
CA GLU A 118 -1.25 -6.10 16.63
C GLU A 118 -0.95 -5.28 15.36
N GLU A 119 -0.66 -5.93 14.23
CA GLU A 119 -0.51 -5.23 12.94
C GLU A 119 -1.79 -4.47 12.57
N HIS A 120 -2.95 -5.11 12.74
CA HIS A 120 -4.25 -4.49 12.48
C HIS A 120 -4.47 -3.26 13.37
N ASN A 121 -4.14 -3.33 14.65
CA ASN A 121 -4.27 -2.19 15.57
C ASN A 121 -3.35 -1.02 15.19
N VAL A 122 -2.12 -1.30 14.77
CA VAL A 122 -1.20 -0.25 14.26
C VAL A 122 -1.78 0.40 13.01
N ARG A 123 -2.26 -0.39 12.05
CA ARG A 123 -2.90 0.11 10.83
C ARG A 123 -4.11 0.99 11.16
N TYR A 124 -5.00 0.52 12.01
CA TYR A 124 -6.19 1.25 12.44
C TYR A 124 -5.85 2.60 13.09
N ASN A 125 -4.84 2.62 13.97
CA ASN A 125 -4.40 3.85 14.63
C ASN A 125 -3.83 4.86 13.63
N LEU A 126 -3.07 4.41 12.64
CA LEU A 126 -2.53 5.29 11.59
C LEU A 126 -3.65 5.78 10.66
N GLU A 127 -4.60 4.93 10.29
CA GLU A 127 -5.74 5.31 9.45
C GLU A 127 -6.62 6.35 10.16
N THR A 128 -6.85 6.17 11.46
CA THR A 128 -7.57 7.14 12.30
C THR A 128 -6.85 8.49 12.31
N LYS A 129 -5.53 8.50 12.57
CA LYS A 129 -4.73 9.74 12.54
C LYS A 129 -4.78 10.45 11.18
N MET A 130 -4.70 9.68 10.08
CA MET A 130 -4.82 10.20 8.72
C MET A 130 -6.18 10.86 8.51
N ASN A 131 -7.26 10.15 8.85
CA ASN A 131 -8.63 10.66 8.68
C ASN A 131 -8.88 11.91 9.53
N THR A 132 -8.42 11.95 10.78
CA THR A 132 -8.49 13.15 11.62
C THR A 132 -7.76 14.34 10.99
N THR A 133 -6.57 14.11 10.43
CA THR A 133 -5.80 15.17 9.77
C THR A 133 -6.54 15.69 8.53
N ILE A 134 -7.11 14.79 7.72
CA ILE A 134 -7.85 15.20 6.54
C ILE A 134 -9.14 15.94 6.90
N ASN A 135 -9.88 15.47 7.91
CA ASN A 135 -11.11 16.13 8.35
C ASN A 135 -10.84 17.58 8.78
N LYS A 136 -9.73 17.84 9.48
CA LYS A 136 -9.28 19.20 9.82
C LYS A 136 -9.05 20.06 8.59
N ILE A 137 -8.40 19.54 7.55
CA ILE A 137 -8.19 20.25 6.27
C ILE A 137 -9.51 20.58 5.59
N LEU A 138 -10.49 19.68 5.70
CA LEU A 138 -11.83 19.85 5.16
C LEU A 138 -12.74 20.72 6.04
N GLY A 139 -12.25 21.22 7.19
CA GLY A 139 -13.03 22.04 8.12
C GLY A 139 -14.07 21.28 8.94
N ILE A 140 -13.93 19.96 9.05
CA ILE A 140 -14.78 19.08 9.85
C ILE A 140 -14.07 18.89 11.20
N GLN A 141 -14.68 19.33 12.30
CA GLN A 141 -14.17 19.13 13.66
C GLN A 141 -14.41 17.70 14.14
#